data_AF-N4UPK6-F1
#
_entry.id   AF-N4UPK6-F1
#
_cell.length_a   1.000
_cell.length_b   1.000
_cell.length_c   1.000
_cell.angle_alpha   90.00
_cell.angle_beta   90.00
_cell.angle_gamma   90.00
#
_symmetry.space_group_name_H-M   'P 1'
#
loop_
_entity.id
_entity.type
_entity.pdbx_description
1 polymer ?
#
loop_
_entity_poly.entity_id
_entity_poly.type
_entity_poly.pdbx_seq_one_letter_code
_entity_poly.pdbx_strand_id
1 'polypeptide(L)'
;MDPPDGHGLPKGAPRTAKVTTIRTIIEQARVAAEENPRKRRRLDDQSGDSIEPDQLEALYMRFITACSLPFRLVECPEFRALLAYINNDIETWLPDTHDTVKTWIMRQYECQKERVKQRIQSAKSRIHISCDLWTSPNSLAILGVVAHYVTEDGQLEHHVLALKDIDSEHDGSHLAVVILKVVDEWGFASKLGYFVMDNAGNNDTMMRSLSLGQHNSLFLLTGGPNIPQASYADMTSNTIPKCTDSAAKTISLTSLPKPSSSSPIMRSSNSTILVCIM
;
A
#
# COMPACT_ATOMS: atom_id res chain seq x y z
N MET A 1 -55.27 1.46 11.79
CA MET A 1 -54.31 1.52 10.69
C MET A 1 -53.03 0.92 11.21
N ASP A 2 -52.74 -0.31 10.80
CA ASP A 2 -51.47 -0.94 11.12
C ASP A 2 -50.34 -0.28 10.32
N PRO A 3 -49.09 -0.24 10.84
CA PRO A 3 -47.96 0.33 10.12
C PRO A 3 -47.73 -0.46 8.81
N PRO A 4 -47.31 0.18 7.71
CA PRO A 4 -47.02 -0.52 6.47
C PRO A 4 -45.91 -1.55 6.68
N ASP A 5 -46.09 -2.72 6.07
CA ASP A 5 -45.17 -3.86 6.14
C ASP A 5 -43.72 -3.42 5.87
N GLY A 6 -42.89 -3.49 6.92
CA GLY A 6 -41.50 -3.07 6.87
C GLY A 6 -40.69 -3.88 5.86
N HIS A 7 -40.28 -3.23 4.77
CA HIS A 7 -39.24 -3.59 3.77
C HIS A 7 -38.94 -5.09 3.48
N GLY A 8 -39.88 -6.02 3.66
CA GLY A 8 -39.79 -7.41 3.20
C GLY A 8 -38.49 -8.17 3.52
N LEU A 9 -37.73 -7.81 4.55
CA LEU A 9 -36.44 -8.44 4.83
C LEU A 9 -36.62 -9.73 5.66
N PRO A 10 -36.27 -10.91 5.13
CA PRO A 10 -36.40 -12.16 5.88
C PRO A 10 -35.56 -12.13 7.18
N LYS A 11 -36.21 -12.45 8.30
CA LYS A 11 -35.58 -12.66 9.61
C LYS A 11 -34.68 -13.91 9.54
N GLY A 12 -33.44 -13.75 9.10
CA GLY A 12 -32.43 -14.82 9.07
C GLY A 12 -31.43 -14.82 7.91
N ALA A 13 -31.57 -13.93 6.92
CA ALA A 13 -30.60 -13.74 5.84
C ALA A 13 -29.20 -13.34 6.40
N PRO A 14 -28.07 -13.44 5.63
CA PRO A 14 -26.68 -13.62 6.10
C PRO A 14 -26.13 -12.45 6.94
N ARG A 15 -26.72 -12.29 8.13
CA ARG A 15 -26.39 -11.30 9.14
C ARG A 15 -25.08 -11.67 9.82
N THR A 16 -24.78 -12.96 9.95
CA THR A 16 -23.59 -13.46 10.66
C THR A 16 -22.28 -13.00 9.98
N ALA A 17 -22.11 -13.22 8.68
CA ALA A 17 -20.89 -12.81 7.98
C ALA A 17 -20.70 -11.28 7.99
N LYS A 18 -21.76 -10.50 7.70
CA LYS A 18 -21.72 -9.03 7.74
C LYS A 18 -21.39 -8.51 9.15
N VAL A 19 -22.03 -9.07 10.18
CA VAL A 19 -21.77 -8.72 11.58
C VAL A 19 -20.34 -9.08 11.98
N THR A 20 -19.83 -10.23 11.55
CA THR A 20 -18.43 -10.61 11.78
C THR A 20 -17.48 -9.61 11.12
N THR A 21 -17.70 -9.24 9.85
CA THR A 21 -16.90 -8.22 9.16
C THR A 21 -16.91 -6.88 9.91
N ILE A 22 -18.09 -6.40 10.33
CA ILE A 22 -18.23 -5.15 11.08
C ILE A 22 -17.45 -5.23 12.40
N ARG A 23 -17.59 -6.32 13.16
CA ARG A 23 -16.87 -6.53 14.42
C ARG A 23 -15.35 -6.54 14.21
N THR A 24 -14.87 -7.23 13.17
CA THR A 24 -13.45 -7.24 12.82
C THR A 24 -12.95 -5.83 12.47
N ILE A 25 -13.75 -5.04 11.75
CA ILE A 25 -13.38 -3.66 11.41
C ILE A 25 -13.24 -2.79 12.66
N ILE A 26 -14.21 -2.88 13.57
CA ILE A 26 -14.22 -2.13 14.84
C ILE A 26 -13.03 -2.53 15.71
N GLU A 27 -12.75 -3.82 15.83
CA GLU A 27 -11.64 -4.32 16.65
C GLU A 27 -10.28 -3.92 16.07
N GLN A 28 -10.11 -4.00 14.75
CA GLN A 28 -8.88 -3.51 14.11
C GLN A 28 -8.69 -2.01 14.28
N ALA A 29 -9.77 -1.22 14.27
CA ALA A 29 -9.69 0.20 14.54
C ALA A 29 -9.34 0.49 16.02
N ARG A 30 -9.83 -0.33 16.95
CA ARG A 30 -9.47 -0.25 18.37
C ARG A 30 -7.97 -0.47 18.59
N VAL A 31 -7.44 -1.57 18.02
CA VAL A 31 -6.00 -1.87 18.08
C VAL A 31 -5.17 -0.77 17.44
N ALA A 32 -5.59 -0.25 16.27
CA ALA A 32 -4.88 0.85 15.61
C ALA A 32 -4.88 2.15 16.43
N ALA A 33 -5.97 2.43 17.15
CA ALA A 33 -6.07 3.55 18.07
C ALA A 33 -5.14 3.38 19.29
N GLU A 34 -5.08 2.17 19.86
CA GLU A 34 -4.20 1.84 20.98
C GLU A 34 -2.70 1.90 20.60
N GLU A 35 -2.34 1.51 19.38
CA GLU A 35 -0.96 1.61 18.87
C GLU A 35 -0.52 3.05 18.59
N ASN A 36 -1.46 3.96 18.33
CA ASN A 36 -1.18 5.37 18.02
C ASN A 36 -2.05 6.32 18.86
N PRO A 37 -1.92 6.29 20.20
CA PRO A 37 -2.80 7.02 21.09
C PRO A 37 -2.56 8.52 20.93
N ARG A 38 -3.61 9.27 20.62
CA ARG A 38 -3.54 10.73 20.56
C ARG A 38 -4.35 11.30 21.70
N LYS A 39 -3.70 12.18 22.47
CA LYS A 39 -4.38 12.97 23.51
C LYS A 39 -5.24 14.06 22.86
N ARG A 40 -6.30 13.71 22.12
CA ARG A 40 -7.46 14.60 21.96
C ARG A 40 -8.20 14.60 23.29
N ARG A 41 -7.69 15.40 24.21
CA ARG A 41 -8.17 15.43 25.60
C ARG A 41 -9.55 16.09 25.61
N ARG A 42 -10.57 15.38 26.09
CA ARG A 42 -11.78 16.04 26.61
C ARG A 42 -11.36 16.96 27.76
N LEU A 43 -11.92 18.16 27.81
CA LEU A 43 -11.86 18.99 29.02
C LEU A 43 -12.89 18.52 30.07
N ASP A 44 -13.93 17.80 29.65
CA ASP A 44 -14.95 17.24 30.53
C ASP A 44 -15.01 15.71 30.45
N ASP A 45 -14.61 15.09 31.57
CA ASP A 45 -14.69 13.65 31.84
C ASP A 45 -16.06 13.32 32.45
N GLN A 46 -17.14 13.50 31.68
CA GLN A 46 -18.41 12.90 32.06
C GLN A 46 -18.50 11.50 31.46
N SER A 47 -18.47 10.53 32.36
CA SER A 47 -18.57 9.10 32.13
C SER A 47 -19.96 8.71 31.62
N GLY A 48 -20.12 8.71 30.29
CA GLY A 48 -21.26 8.10 29.60
C GLY A 48 -20.94 7.93 28.11
N ASP A 49 -21.04 6.69 27.60
CA ASP A 49 -21.06 6.25 26.19
C ASP A 49 -20.34 7.15 25.15
N SER A 50 -19.16 7.64 25.53
CA SER A 50 -18.40 8.57 24.71
C SER A 50 -17.82 7.86 23.51
N ILE A 51 -17.96 8.47 22.34
CA ILE A 51 -17.13 8.12 21.18
C ILE A 51 -15.66 8.18 21.61
N GLU A 52 -14.93 7.10 21.41
CA GLU A 52 -13.47 7.07 21.53
C GLU A 52 -12.86 7.77 20.30
N PRO A 53 -12.20 8.93 20.46
CA PRO A 53 -11.81 9.78 19.34
C PRO A 53 -10.79 9.11 18.42
N ASP A 54 -9.84 8.38 19.00
CA ASP A 54 -8.79 7.71 18.23
C ASP A 54 -9.37 6.53 17.43
N GLN A 55 -10.35 5.81 18.00
CA GLN A 55 -11.05 4.74 17.29
C GLN A 55 -11.95 5.29 16.17
N LEU A 56 -12.63 6.42 16.41
CA LEU A 56 -13.38 7.11 15.37
C LEU A 56 -12.46 7.55 14.22
N GLU A 57 -11.33 8.17 14.53
CA GLU A 57 -10.34 8.57 13.52
C GLU A 57 -9.93 7.36 12.67
N ALA A 58 -9.55 6.24 13.30
CA ALA A 58 -9.15 5.03 12.59
C ALA A 58 -10.28 4.45 11.70
N LEU A 59 -11.52 4.42 12.19
CA LEU A 59 -12.68 3.97 11.41
C LEU A 59 -12.98 4.90 10.24
N TYR A 60 -12.96 6.21 10.47
CA TYR A 60 -13.24 7.22 9.45
C TYR A 60 -12.20 7.17 8.33
N MET A 61 -10.92 7.13 8.70
CA MET A 61 -9.83 6.98 7.74
C MET A 61 -9.98 5.71 6.92
N ARG A 62 -10.24 4.57 7.57
CA ARG A 62 -10.44 3.30 6.88
C ARG A 62 -11.63 3.36 5.91
N PHE A 63 -12.72 4.01 6.30
CA PHE A 63 -13.88 4.20 5.44
C PHE A 63 -13.51 5.02 4.20
N ILE A 64 -12.83 6.15 4.38
CA ILE A 64 -12.37 6.99 3.26
C ILE A 64 -11.43 6.21 2.33
N THR A 65 -10.44 5.49 2.87
CA THR A 65 -9.45 4.80 2.04
C THR A 65 -9.99 3.52 1.39
N ALA A 66 -10.80 2.73 2.10
CA ALA A 66 -11.31 1.46 1.60
C ALA A 66 -12.43 1.64 0.55
N CYS A 67 -13.15 2.76 0.61
CA CYS A 67 -14.20 3.10 -0.34
C CYS A 67 -13.74 4.13 -1.39
N SER A 68 -12.46 4.53 -1.38
CA SER A 68 -11.90 5.54 -2.30
C SER A 68 -12.71 6.83 -2.34
N LEU A 69 -13.14 7.32 -1.17
CA LEU A 69 -14.03 8.46 -1.06
C LEU A 69 -13.25 9.80 -1.09
N PRO A 70 -13.87 10.88 -1.60
CA PRO A 70 -13.25 12.19 -1.58
C PRO A 70 -13.08 12.69 -0.14
N PHE A 71 -11.93 13.30 0.16
CA PHE A 71 -11.64 13.83 1.51
C PHE A 71 -12.63 14.92 1.95
N ARG A 72 -13.20 15.65 0.98
CA ARG A 72 -14.25 16.66 1.19
C ARG A 72 -15.58 16.10 1.67
N LEU A 73 -15.77 14.77 1.70
CA LEU A 73 -16.98 14.17 2.25
C LEU A 73 -17.26 14.65 3.68
N VAL A 74 -16.23 14.94 4.47
CA VAL A 74 -16.38 15.43 5.85
C VAL A 74 -17.05 16.81 5.95
N GLU A 75 -16.96 17.60 4.88
CA GLU A 75 -17.51 18.96 4.77
C GLU A 75 -18.95 18.96 4.24
N CYS A 76 -19.45 17.80 3.76
CA CYS A 76 -20.78 17.68 3.20
C CYS A 76 -21.85 17.80 4.30
N PRO A 77 -22.74 18.81 4.24
CA PRO A 77 -23.75 19.04 5.29
C PRO A 77 -24.70 17.85 5.47
N GLU A 78 -25.11 17.19 4.38
CA GLU A 78 -26.02 16.04 4.42
C GLU A 78 -25.37 14.82 5.08
N PHE A 79 -24.07 14.62 4.84
CA PHE A 79 -23.31 13.55 5.48
C PHE A 79 -23.16 13.80 6.98
N ARG A 80 -22.84 15.05 7.37
CA ARG A 80 -22.76 15.45 8.77
C ARG A 80 -24.11 15.33 9.49
N ALA A 81 -25.20 15.76 8.85
CA ALA A 81 -26.55 15.62 9.39
C ALA A 81 -26.93 14.15 9.63
N LEU A 82 -26.57 13.24 8.73
CA LEU A 82 -26.78 11.80 8.90
C LEU A 82 -26.01 11.26 10.12
N LEU A 83 -24.75 11.65 10.28
CA LEU A 83 -23.94 11.21 11.41
C LEU A 83 -24.43 11.80 12.74
N ALA A 84 -24.81 13.08 12.76
CA ALA A 84 -25.36 13.75 13.94
C ALA A 84 -26.67 13.11 14.40
N TYR A 85 -27.51 12.64 13.47
CA TYR A 85 -28.71 11.88 13.80
C TYR A 85 -28.40 10.55 14.52
N ILE A 86 -27.27 9.91 14.19
CA ILE A 86 -26.83 8.65 14.83
C ILE A 86 -26.22 8.93 16.21
N ASN A 87 -25.40 9.98 16.32
CA ASN A 87 -24.79 10.41 17.56
C ASN A 87 -24.60 11.93 17.58
N ASN A 88 -25.26 12.60 18.53
CA ASN A 88 -25.24 14.06 18.65
C ASN A 88 -23.84 14.63 18.97
N ASP A 89 -22.96 13.84 19.58
CA ASP A 89 -21.61 14.28 19.97
C ASP A 89 -20.61 14.20 18.81
N ILE A 90 -21.00 13.66 17.64
CA ILE A 90 -20.08 13.38 16.53
C ILE A 90 -19.39 14.63 15.98
N GLU A 91 -20.09 15.77 16.00
CA GLU A 91 -19.57 17.07 15.55
C GLU A 91 -18.39 17.55 16.39
N THR A 92 -18.29 17.12 17.65
CA THR A 92 -17.16 17.43 18.52
C THR A 92 -15.86 16.76 18.04
N TRP A 93 -15.98 15.68 17.27
CA TRP A 93 -14.88 14.78 16.96
C TRP A 93 -14.50 14.74 15.48
N LEU A 94 -15.46 14.99 14.58
CA LEU A 94 -15.19 15.08 13.15
C LEU A 94 -14.32 16.29 12.83
N PRO A 95 -13.38 16.17 11.88
CA PRO A 95 -12.64 17.32 11.42
C PRO A 95 -13.54 18.23 10.59
N ASP A 96 -13.27 19.54 10.65
CA ASP A 96 -14.02 20.54 9.87
C ASP A 96 -13.55 20.61 8.41
N THR A 97 -12.34 20.15 8.12
CA THR A 97 -11.71 20.31 6.80
C THR A 97 -11.12 19.02 6.27
N HIS A 98 -11.17 18.87 4.95
CA HIS A 98 -10.53 17.80 4.20
C HIS A 98 -9.00 17.77 4.36
N ASP A 99 -8.36 18.92 4.64
CA ASP A 99 -6.92 19.00 4.94
C ASP A 99 -6.55 18.24 6.22
N THR A 100 -7.44 18.26 7.21
CA THR A 100 -7.24 17.51 8.45
C THR A 100 -7.36 16.00 8.18
N VAL A 101 -8.33 15.60 7.35
CA VAL A 101 -8.48 14.20 6.89
C VAL A 101 -7.24 13.75 6.12
N LYS A 102 -6.73 14.57 5.19
CA LYS A 102 -5.49 14.31 4.46
C LYS A 102 -4.31 14.13 5.44
N THR A 103 -4.21 15.00 6.42
CA THR A 103 -3.16 14.92 7.46
C THR A 103 -3.25 13.62 8.25
N TRP A 104 -4.46 13.19 8.63
CA TRP A 104 -4.67 11.91 9.30
C TRP A 104 -4.18 10.75 8.42
N ILE A 105 -4.62 10.70 7.16
CA ILE A 105 -4.23 9.68 6.18
C ILE A 105 -2.73 9.61 5.99
N MET A 106 -2.07 10.75 5.79
CA MET A 106 -0.61 10.77 5.61
C MET A 106 0.13 10.27 6.85
N ARG A 107 -0.33 10.60 8.06
CA ARG A 107 0.28 10.09 9.30
C ARG A 107 0.16 8.57 9.40
N GLN A 108 -1.03 8.02 9.09
CA GLN A 108 -1.21 6.58 9.11
C GLN A 108 -0.39 5.89 8.02
N TYR A 109 -0.31 6.50 6.84
CA TYR A 109 0.56 6.02 5.78
C TYR A 109 2.02 5.93 6.24
N GLU A 110 2.60 6.97 6.85
CA GLU A 110 3.99 6.94 7.33
C GLU A 110 4.19 5.88 8.43
N CYS A 111 3.23 5.72 9.34
CA CYS A 111 3.28 4.67 10.36
C CYS A 111 3.28 3.26 9.73
N GLN A 112 2.39 3.01 8.76
CA GLN A 112 2.34 1.72 8.07
C GLN A 112 3.57 1.49 7.19
N LYS A 113 4.07 2.53 6.53
CA LYS A 113 5.29 2.48 5.72
C LYS A 113 6.48 2.03 6.56
N GLU A 114 6.64 2.57 7.77
CA GLU A 114 7.73 2.17 8.67
C GLU A 114 7.60 0.70 9.10
N ARG A 115 6.37 0.21 9.36
CA ARG A 115 6.14 -1.22 9.66
C ARG A 115 6.52 -2.13 8.49
N VAL A 116 6.09 -1.77 7.27
CA VAL A 116 6.44 -2.52 6.07
C VAL A 116 7.95 -2.46 5.81
N LYS A 117 8.58 -1.31 6.04
CA LYS A 117 10.03 -1.14 5.92
C LYS A 117 10.78 -2.07 6.86
N GLN A 118 10.39 -2.15 8.13
CA GLN A 118 10.96 -3.11 9.08
C GLN A 118 10.77 -4.56 8.61
N ARG A 119 9.58 -4.90 8.09
CA ARG A 119 9.25 -6.24 7.59
C ARG A 119 10.08 -6.63 6.35
N ILE A 120 10.38 -5.67 5.47
CA ILE A 120 11.28 -5.84 4.33
C ILE A 120 12.72 -6.02 4.82
N GLN A 121 13.17 -5.18 5.75
CA GLN A 121 14.54 -5.24 6.28
C GLN A 121 14.81 -6.55 7.04
N SER A 122 13.80 -7.10 7.71
CA SER A 122 13.90 -8.38 8.39
C SER A 122 13.72 -9.59 7.46
N ALA A 123 13.39 -9.38 6.18
CA ALA A 123 13.15 -10.47 5.22
C ALA A 123 14.22 -11.56 5.24
N LYS A 124 13.76 -12.82 5.18
CA LYS A 124 14.60 -14.02 5.17
C LYS A 124 15.26 -14.24 3.81
N SER A 125 14.59 -13.88 2.73
CA SER A 125 15.13 -13.98 1.36
C SER A 125 15.83 -12.70 0.91
N ARG A 126 16.44 -12.75 -0.28
CA ARG A 126 16.69 -11.54 -1.06
C ARG A 126 15.36 -10.89 -1.47
N ILE A 127 15.39 -9.61 -1.75
CA ILE A 127 14.23 -8.80 -2.15
C ILE A 127 14.31 -8.55 -3.64
N HIS A 128 13.38 -9.15 -4.37
CA HIS A 128 13.26 -8.99 -5.82
C HIS A 128 12.33 -7.82 -6.11
N ILE A 129 12.59 -7.07 -7.18
CA ILE A 129 11.78 -5.90 -7.54
C ILE A 129 11.15 -6.14 -8.91
N SER A 130 9.86 -5.89 -9.04
CA SER A 130 9.26 -5.65 -10.35
C SER A 130 9.07 -4.16 -10.58
N CYS A 131 9.43 -3.67 -11.76
CA CYS A 131 9.19 -2.30 -12.18
C CYS A 131 8.32 -2.29 -13.43
N ASP A 132 7.37 -1.36 -13.48
CA ASP A 132 6.54 -1.12 -14.65
C ASP A 132 6.45 0.39 -14.89
N LEU A 133 6.60 0.81 -16.15
CA LEU A 133 6.53 2.21 -16.57
C LEU A 133 5.43 2.33 -17.62
N TRP A 134 4.34 3.00 -17.26
CA TRP A 134 3.20 3.18 -18.15
C TRP A 134 2.84 4.66 -18.29
N THR A 135 2.29 5.01 -19.45
CA THR A 135 1.65 6.31 -19.63
C THR A 135 0.19 6.21 -19.21
N SER A 136 -0.19 6.97 -18.20
CA SER A 136 -1.56 7.07 -17.71
C SER A 136 -2.47 7.84 -18.69
N PRO A 137 -3.80 7.73 -18.56
CA PRO A 137 -4.75 8.39 -19.48
C PRO A 137 -4.65 9.92 -19.53
N ASN A 138 -4.10 10.56 -18.49
CA ASN A 138 -3.84 12.00 -18.44
C ASN A 138 -2.43 12.36 -18.93
N SER A 139 -1.78 11.45 -19.67
CA SER A 139 -0.46 11.61 -20.28
C SER A 139 0.72 11.75 -19.29
N LEU A 140 0.54 11.34 -18.03
CA LEU A 140 1.64 11.25 -17.08
C LEU A 140 2.35 9.89 -17.21
N ALA A 141 3.68 9.89 -17.24
CA ALA A 141 4.46 8.67 -17.16
C ALA A 141 4.59 8.25 -15.70
N ILE A 142 4.11 7.05 -15.36
CA ILE A 142 4.05 6.54 -14.00
C ILE A 142 4.95 5.32 -13.86
N LEU A 143 5.89 5.38 -12.94
CA LEU A 143 6.74 4.26 -12.53
C LEU A 143 6.16 3.60 -11.28
N GLY A 144 5.73 2.35 -11.42
CA GLY A 144 5.41 1.46 -10.32
C GLY A 144 6.60 0.61 -9.93
N VAL A 145 6.89 0.51 -8.64
CA VAL A 145 7.94 -0.36 -8.09
C VAL A 145 7.33 -1.24 -7.02
N VAL A 146 7.46 -2.56 -7.17
CA VAL A 146 6.91 -3.55 -6.22
C VAL A 146 8.04 -4.46 -5.74
N ALA A 147 8.13 -4.65 -4.43
CA ALA A 147 9.04 -5.62 -3.82
C ALA A 147 8.35 -6.98 -3.65
N HIS A 148 9.10 -8.04 -3.88
CA HIS A 148 8.71 -9.43 -3.65
C HIS A 148 9.76 -10.09 -2.76
N TYR A 149 9.34 -10.63 -1.63
CA TYR A 149 10.26 -11.22 -0.65
C TYR A 149 9.56 -12.26 0.24
N VAL A 150 10.36 -13.11 0.88
CA VAL A 150 9.91 -14.06 1.89
C VAL A 150 10.19 -13.47 3.26
N THR A 151 9.16 -13.34 4.08
CA THR A 151 9.24 -12.85 5.46
C THR A 151 10.00 -13.82 6.37
N GLU A 152 10.33 -13.39 7.58
CA GLU A 152 10.92 -14.26 8.61
C GLU A 152 10.02 -15.47 8.93
N ASP A 153 8.71 -15.26 8.88
CA ASP A 153 7.67 -16.29 9.06
C ASP A 153 7.55 -17.26 7.87
N GLY A 154 8.39 -17.10 6.84
CA GLY A 154 8.39 -17.95 5.65
C GLY A 154 7.24 -17.68 4.68
N GLN A 155 6.57 -16.53 4.79
CA GLN A 155 5.47 -16.17 3.89
C GLN A 155 5.97 -15.30 2.73
N LEU A 156 5.48 -15.58 1.52
CA LEU A 156 5.75 -14.74 0.36
C LEU A 156 4.86 -13.48 0.44
N GLU A 157 5.49 -12.31 0.42
CA GLU A 157 4.81 -11.01 0.45
C GLU A 157 5.20 -10.11 -0.70
N HIS A 158 4.28 -9.20 -1.02
CA HIS A 158 4.41 -8.21 -2.07
C HIS A 158 3.98 -6.83 -1.55
N HIS A 159 4.82 -5.83 -1.75
CA HIS A 159 4.53 -4.46 -1.31
C HIS A 159 4.91 -3.45 -2.38
N VAL A 160 3.99 -2.54 -2.69
CA VAL A 160 4.26 -1.40 -3.58
C VAL A 160 5.18 -0.44 -2.83
N LEU A 161 6.39 -0.25 -3.33
CA LEU A 161 7.39 0.61 -2.73
C LEU A 161 7.30 2.05 -3.21
N ALA A 162 6.90 2.22 -4.48
CA ALA A 162 6.79 3.52 -5.10
C ALA A 162 5.76 3.50 -6.23
N LEU A 163 5.06 4.62 -6.37
CA LEU A 163 4.24 4.97 -7.52
C LEU A 163 4.58 6.43 -7.82
N LYS A 164 5.47 6.67 -8.78
CA LYS A 164 6.04 8.00 -9.04
C LYS A 164 5.69 8.49 -10.43
N ASP A 165 5.36 9.75 -10.55
CA ASP A 165 5.43 10.47 -11.80
C ASP A 165 6.90 10.62 -12.21
N ILE A 166 7.18 10.28 -13.46
CA ILE A 166 8.49 10.43 -14.07
C ILE A 166 8.38 11.51 -15.13
N ASP A 167 9.25 12.51 -15.03
CA ASP A 167 9.35 13.53 -16.07
C ASP A 167 9.74 12.89 -17.40
N SER A 168 9.29 13.46 -18.52
CA SER A 168 9.35 12.88 -19.87
C SER A 168 10.75 12.55 -20.40
N GLU A 169 11.80 12.78 -19.62
CA GLU A 169 13.12 12.20 -19.85
C GLU A 169 13.06 10.69 -19.56
N HIS A 170 12.50 9.94 -20.51
CA HIS A 170 12.46 8.48 -20.53
C HIS A 170 13.85 7.85 -20.75
N ASP A 171 14.90 8.46 -20.19
CA ASP A 171 16.22 7.89 -20.19
C ASP A 171 16.30 6.81 -19.10
N GLY A 172 16.74 5.62 -19.48
CA GLY A 172 16.96 4.52 -18.54
C GLY A 172 17.91 4.91 -17.40
N SER A 173 18.80 5.87 -17.62
CA SER A 173 19.67 6.39 -16.57
C SER A 173 18.91 7.11 -15.44
N HIS A 174 17.88 7.89 -15.78
CA HIS A 174 17.02 8.56 -14.80
C HIS A 174 16.23 7.53 -14.00
N LEU A 175 15.63 6.55 -14.68
CA LEU A 175 14.88 5.47 -14.03
C LEU A 175 15.75 4.68 -13.04
N ALA A 176 17.01 4.42 -13.40
CA ALA A 176 17.97 3.76 -12.52
C ALA A 176 18.22 4.56 -11.23
N VAL A 177 18.38 5.88 -11.33
CA VAL A 177 18.55 6.76 -10.16
C VAL A 177 17.31 6.74 -9.27
N VAL A 178 16.11 6.79 -9.85
CA VAL A 178 14.85 6.75 -9.10
C VAL A 178 14.70 5.43 -8.35
N ILE A 179 15.00 4.31 -8.99
CA ILE A 179 14.96 2.97 -8.37
C ILE A 179 15.98 2.86 -7.24
N LEU A 180 17.22 3.32 -7.44
CA LEU A 180 18.24 3.29 -6.38
C LEU A 180 17.83 4.11 -5.16
N LYS A 181 17.20 5.28 -5.38
CA LYS A 181 16.63 6.08 -4.29
C LYS A 181 15.54 5.32 -3.52
N VAL A 182 14.69 4.57 -4.22
CA VAL A 182 13.67 3.71 -3.57
C VAL A 182 14.35 2.60 -2.76
N VAL A 183 15.34 1.91 -3.32
CA VAL A 183 16.06 0.84 -2.61
C VAL A 183 16.74 1.37 -1.33
N ASP A 184 17.34 2.57 -1.41
CA ASP A 184 17.97 3.24 -0.27
C ASP A 184 16.95 3.72 0.77
N GLU A 185 15.86 4.37 0.34
CA GLU A 185 14.77 4.85 1.21
C GLU A 185 14.17 3.72 2.05
N TRP A 186 14.02 2.54 1.47
CA TRP A 186 13.51 1.35 2.13
C TRP A 186 14.60 0.53 2.86
N GLY A 187 15.88 0.84 2.62
CA GLY A 187 17.01 0.31 3.39
C GLY A 187 17.30 -1.16 3.17
N PHE A 188 17.16 -1.65 1.94
CA PHE A 188 17.38 -3.07 1.61
C PHE A 188 18.42 -3.35 0.53
N ALA A 189 19.28 -2.37 0.23
CA ALA A 189 20.32 -2.47 -0.81
C ALA A 189 21.18 -3.75 -0.68
N SER A 190 21.57 -4.13 0.53
CA SER A 190 22.40 -5.33 0.79
C SER A 190 21.68 -6.66 0.54
N LYS A 191 20.34 -6.65 0.49
CA LYS A 191 19.49 -7.82 0.24
C LYS A 191 18.86 -7.80 -1.15
N LEU A 192 19.27 -6.87 -2.02
CA LEU A 192 18.70 -6.73 -3.36
C LEU A 192 18.91 -8.01 -4.19
N GLY A 193 17.82 -8.47 -4.81
CA GLY A 193 17.75 -9.66 -5.64
C GLY A 193 17.70 -9.32 -7.13
N TYR A 194 16.71 -9.90 -7.81
CA TYR A 194 16.50 -9.74 -9.25
C TYR A 194 15.52 -8.63 -9.56
N PHE A 195 15.66 -8.05 -10.75
CA PHE A 195 14.69 -7.15 -11.36
C PHE A 195 13.78 -7.92 -12.33
N VAL A 196 12.49 -7.66 -12.28
CA VAL A 196 11.47 -8.16 -13.20
C VAL A 196 10.87 -6.96 -13.93
N MET A 197 10.98 -6.95 -15.24
CA MET A 197 10.56 -5.83 -16.08
C MET A 197 10.02 -6.34 -17.41
N ASP A 198 9.28 -5.49 -18.13
CA ASP A 198 8.86 -5.80 -19.49
C ASP A 198 10.04 -5.75 -20.48
N ASN A 199 9.82 -6.24 -21.70
CA ASN A 199 10.86 -6.29 -22.73
C ASN A 199 10.95 -4.97 -23.51
N ALA A 200 11.14 -3.86 -22.80
CA ALA A 200 11.26 -2.53 -23.37
C ALA A 200 12.74 -2.09 -23.39
N GLY A 201 13.17 -1.43 -24.49
CA GLY A 201 14.58 -1.09 -24.70
C GLY A 201 15.18 -0.10 -23.69
N ASN A 202 14.33 0.71 -23.03
CA ASN A 202 14.72 1.57 -21.92
C ASN A 202 15.18 0.77 -20.69
N ASN A 203 14.65 -0.45 -20.48
CA ASN A 203 15.03 -1.32 -19.36
C ASN A 203 16.46 -1.85 -19.49
N ASP A 204 16.92 -2.11 -20.71
CA ASP A 204 18.32 -2.51 -20.96
C ASP A 204 19.30 -1.39 -20.57
N THR A 205 18.98 -0.15 -20.95
CA THR A 205 19.76 1.03 -20.55
C THR A 205 19.72 1.24 -19.05
N MET A 206 18.54 1.07 -18.43
CA MET A 206 18.37 1.19 -16.99
C MET A 206 19.19 0.16 -16.22
N MET A 207 19.16 -1.10 -16.63
CA MET A 207 19.95 -2.17 -15.99
C MET A 207 21.45 -1.93 -16.14
N ARG A 208 21.91 -1.39 -17.28
CA ARG A 208 23.30 -0.97 -17.46
C ARG A 208 23.67 0.18 -16.52
N SER A 209 22.79 1.16 -16.35
CA SER A 209 23.01 2.27 -15.42
C SER A 209 23.00 1.81 -13.95
N LEU A 210 22.13 0.86 -13.59
CA LEU A 210 22.09 0.26 -12.25
C LEU A 210 23.37 -0.52 -11.93
N SER A 211 23.89 -1.30 -12.88
CA SER A 211 25.14 -2.06 -12.65
C SER A 211 26.34 -1.13 -12.49
N LEU A 212 26.41 -0.06 -13.28
CA LEU A 212 27.44 0.98 -13.13
C LEU A 212 27.28 1.79 -11.83
N GLY A 213 26.04 2.11 -11.44
CA GLY A 213 25.72 2.82 -10.21
C GLY A 213 26.03 2.03 -8.94
N GLN A 214 25.81 0.71 -8.94
CA GLN A 214 26.22 -0.17 -7.84
C GLN A 214 27.74 -0.27 -7.70
N HIS A 215 28.48 -0.23 -8.82
CA HIS A 215 29.95 -0.14 -8.78
C HIS A 215 30.46 1.22 -8.26
N ASN A 216 29.74 2.31 -8.51
CA ASN A 216 30.10 3.67 -8.09
C ASN A 216 29.49 4.11 -6.76
N SER A 217 28.68 3.29 -6.09
CA SER A 217 28.14 3.59 -4.76
C SER A 217 29.21 3.59 -3.64
N LEU A 218 30.48 3.37 -3.98
CA LEU A 218 31.62 3.62 -3.08
C LEU A 218 32.42 4.89 -3.44
N PHE A 219 32.08 5.64 -4.50
CA PHE A 219 32.87 6.80 -4.95
C PHE A 219 32.16 8.16 -4.85
N LEU A 220 30.82 8.22 -4.71
CA LEU A 220 30.09 9.51 -4.75
C LEU A 220 29.46 9.99 -3.43
N LEU A 221 29.66 9.32 -2.29
CA LEU A 221 29.12 9.80 -1.01
C LEU A 221 30.12 9.87 0.18
N THR A 222 31.38 9.46 0.03
CA THR A 222 32.37 9.62 1.11
C THR A 222 33.73 9.98 0.54
N GLY A 223 34.16 11.24 0.70
CA GLY A 223 35.56 11.60 0.51
C GLY A 223 36.42 10.99 1.62
N GLY A 224 37.24 9.99 1.32
CA GLY A 224 38.23 9.42 2.26
C GLY A 224 38.62 7.96 1.96
N PRO A 225 39.84 7.49 2.30
CA PRO A 225 40.60 6.57 1.44
C PRO A 225 40.50 5.07 1.77
N ASN A 226 40.57 4.27 0.70
CA ASN A 226 41.14 2.92 0.52
C ASN A 226 40.98 1.86 1.63
N ILE A 227 40.18 0.82 1.32
CA ILE A 227 40.24 -0.53 1.94
C ILE A 227 40.12 -1.57 0.79
N PRO A 228 40.85 -2.70 0.83
CA PRO A 228 41.31 -3.39 -0.39
C PRO A 228 40.28 -4.29 -1.09
N GLN A 229 40.46 -4.38 -2.40
CA GLN A 229 39.75 -5.24 -3.34
C GLN A 229 39.93 -6.73 -3.01
N ALA A 230 38.94 -7.36 -2.39
CA ALA A 230 38.82 -8.82 -2.36
C ALA A 230 37.37 -9.25 -2.05
N SER A 231 36.53 -9.34 -3.08
CA SER A 231 35.38 -10.28 -3.19
C SER A 231 34.51 -10.08 -4.44
N TYR A 232 34.77 -9.06 -5.28
CA TYR A 232 33.91 -8.72 -6.43
C TYR A 232 34.30 -9.41 -7.76
N ALA A 233 34.55 -10.72 -7.75
CA ALA A 233 34.91 -11.47 -8.97
C ALA A 233 33.80 -12.36 -9.54
N ASP A 234 32.65 -12.55 -8.87
CA ASP A 234 31.66 -13.55 -9.30
C ASP A 234 30.44 -13.00 -10.07
N MET A 235 30.47 -11.75 -10.55
CA MET A 235 29.37 -11.18 -11.37
C MET A 235 29.72 -10.90 -12.83
N THR A 236 30.96 -11.12 -13.27
CA THR A 236 31.39 -10.80 -14.65
C THR A 236 31.71 -12.02 -15.53
N SER A 237 31.55 -13.25 -15.04
CA SER A 237 31.76 -14.47 -15.83
C SER A 237 30.60 -15.46 -15.73
N ASN A 238 29.43 -15.06 -16.23
CA ASN A 238 28.61 -15.95 -17.03
C ASN A 238 27.48 -15.12 -17.61
N THR A 239 27.26 -15.29 -18.92
CA THR A 239 26.08 -14.90 -19.67
C THR A 239 24.88 -14.75 -18.75
N ILE A 240 24.42 -13.51 -18.50
CA ILE A 240 23.12 -13.29 -17.85
C ILE A 240 22.13 -14.06 -18.73
N PRO A 241 21.50 -15.15 -18.26
CA PRO A 241 20.56 -15.85 -19.08
C PRO A 241 19.40 -14.88 -19.27
N LYS A 242 19.27 -14.35 -20.49
CA LYS A 242 17.97 -13.85 -20.95
C LYS A 242 17.01 -15.00 -20.68
N CYS A 243 15.92 -14.73 -19.96
CA CYS A 243 14.84 -15.69 -19.88
C CYS A 243 14.28 -15.81 -21.31
N THR A 244 14.81 -16.76 -22.08
CA THR A 244 14.31 -17.07 -23.41
C THR A 244 12.93 -17.68 -23.27
N ASP A 245 12.03 -17.29 -24.17
CA ASP A 245 10.61 -17.63 -24.22
C ASP A 245 10.29 -19.08 -23.85
N SER A 246 9.98 -19.31 -22.57
CA SER A 246 9.20 -20.46 -22.12
C SER A 246 8.71 -20.32 -20.67
N ALA A 247 8.17 -19.14 -20.33
CA ALA A 247 7.31 -18.98 -19.14
C ALA A 247 6.39 -17.76 -19.21
N ALA A 248 6.20 -17.16 -20.39
CA ALA A 248 5.18 -16.14 -20.62
C ALA A 248 3.81 -16.82 -20.72
N LYS A 249 3.27 -17.27 -19.58
CA LYS A 249 1.84 -17.55 -19.50
C LYS A 249 1.15 -16.21 -19.25
N THR A 250 0.69 -15.63 -20.35
CA THR A 250 -0.21 -14.48 -20.44
C THR A 250 -1.19 -14.43 -19.27
N ILE A 251 -1.01 -13.51 -18.32
CA ILE A 251 -2.11 -13.04 -17.49
C ILE A 251 -2.81 -11.95 -18.30
N SER A 252 -3.69 -12.39 -19.21
CA SER A 252 -4.63 -11.49 -19.85
C SER A 252 -5.73 -11.16 -18.84
N LEU A 253 -5.82 -9.90 -18.43
CA LEU A 253 -6.98 -9.35 -17.72
C LEU A 253 -8.15 -9.27 -18.72
N THR A 254 -8.75 -10.40 -19.07
CA THR A 254 -10.09 -10.52 -19.71
C THR A 254 -10.42 -11.99 -20.00
N SER A 255 -11.06 -12.66 -19.02
CA SER A 255 -12.07 -13.73 -19.19
C SER A 255 -12.16 -14.59 -17.92
N LEU A 256 -13.07 -14.23 -17.01
CA LEU A 256 -13.50 -15.12 -15.94
C LEU A 256 -14.65 -16.00 -16.45
N PRO A 257 -14.59 -17.34 -16.36
CA PRO A 257 -15.77 -18.17 -16.52
C PRO A 257 -16.64 -18.10 -15.25
N LYS A 258 -17.95 -17.95 -15.43
CA LYS A 258 -18.94 -18.03 -14.34
C LYS A 258 -18.86 -19.39 -13.64
N PRO A 259 -18.81 -19.48 -12.31
CA PRO A 259 -18.95 -20.75 -11.62
C PRO A 259 -20.42 -21.15 -11.51
N SER A 260 -20.72 -22.38 -11.96
CA SER A 260 -21.90 -23.13 -11.55
C SER A 260 -21.76 -23.62 -10.11
N SER A 261 -22.91 -23.82 -9.48
CA SER A 261 -23.17 -24.13 -8.07
C SER A 261 -22.34 -25.26 -7.43
N SER A 262 -21.71 -24.99 -6.28
CA SER A 262 -21.90 -25.71 -4.99
C SER A 262 -20.82 -25.35 -3.95
N SER A 263 -21.23 -24.60 -2.91
CA SER A 263 -20.78 -24.50 -1.49
C SER A 263 -19.30 -24.55 -1.02
N PRO A 264 -18.96 -23.91 0.12
CA PRO A 264 -17.75 -23.07 0.24
C PRO A 264 -16.66 -23.62 1.18
N ILE A 265 -15.40 -23.24 0.91
CA ILE A 265 -14.31 -23.25 1.89
C ILE A 265 -13.72 -21.84 2.00
N MET A 266 -13.71 -21.38 3.24
CA MET A 266 -13.34 -20.07 3.77
C MET A 266 -11.82 -19.85 3.71
N ARG A 267 -11.36 -18.77 3.05
CA ARG A 267 -10.03 -18.18 3.26
C ARG A 267 -10.13 -16.66 3.29
N SER A 268 -9.53 -16.09 4.32
CA SER A 268 -9.58 -14.71 4.78
C SER A 268 -8.80 -13.74 3.89
N SER A 269 -9.34 -12.52 3.80
CA SER A 269 -8.87 -11.31 3.10
C SER A 269 -7.36 -11.13 2.95
N ASN A 270 -6.91 -11.02 1.69
CA ASN A 270 -5.72 -10.28 1.31
C ASN A 270 -6.05 -8.79 1.16
N SER A 271 -5.22 -7.94 1.76
CA SER A 271 -5.22 -6.50 1.56
C SER A 271 -4.66 -6.17 0.18
N THR A 272 -5.53 -6.02 -0.82
CA THR A 272 -5.17 -5.41 -2.11
C THR A 272 -5.50 -3.93 -2.02
N ILE A 273 -4.47 -3.08 -1.90
CA ILE A 273 -4.61 -1.64 -2.12
C ILE A 273 -4.73 -1.46 -3.62
N LEU A 274 -5.97 -1.41 -4.11
CA LEU A 274 -6.30 -0.98 -5.46
C LEU A 274 -6.16 0.55 -5.46
N VAL A 275 -5.04 1.06 -5.97
CA VAL A 275 -4.92 2.49 -6.25
C VAL A 275 -5.73 2.78 -7.52
N CYS A 276 -7.04 2.99 -7.35
CA CYS A 276 -7.87 3.64 -8.35
C CYS A 276 -7.54 5.14 -8.35
N ILE A 277 -6.76 5.58 -9.33
CA ILE A 277 -6.69 6.99 -9.70
C ILE A 277 -7.85 7.23 -10.66
N MET A 278 -8.86 7.99 -10.22
CA MET A 278 -9.79 8.70 -11.10
C MET A 278 -9.15 10.00 -11.58
#